data_AF-A0A955PSQ3-F1
#
_entry.id   AF-A0A955PSQ3-F1
#
_cell.length_a   1.000
_cell.length_b   1.000
_cell.length_c   1.000
_cell.angle_alpha   90.00
_cell.angle_beta   90.00
_cell.angle_gamma   90.00
#
_symmetry.space_group_name_H-M   'P 1'
#
loop_
_entity.id
_entity.type
_entity.pdbx_description
1 polymer ?
#
loop_
_entity_poly.entity_id
_entity_poly.type
_entity_poly.pdbx_seq_one_letter_code
_entity_poly.pdbx_strand_id
1 'polypeptide(L)'
;VTSKLVPYMAVLYVTGGLLVLVLNFGTIPEMLGTIVTSAFQPAAQAGGFAGGTFIFMLTWGVKRGLFSNESGQGSAPIAHAAAKTDEPVREGVVAMMGPLIDTLIICTITGLVILSTGVWKERLPDAVPVNAQSALTVVDAAGEVGVNGAIADAHLFTGTVQVRDGKTADVGFVRHHAL
;
A
#
# COMPACT_ATOMS: atom_id res chain seq x y z
N VAL A 1 -31.16 5.58 -4.22
CA VAL A 1 -30.06 6.57 -4.11
C VAL A 1 -28.74 5.98 -4.59
N THR A 2 -28.33 4.82 -4.05
CA THR A 2 -27.10 4.10 -4.43
C THR A 2 -27.01 3.76 -5.93
N SER A 3 -28.12 3.37 -6.56
CA SER A 3 -28.18 3.04 -8.00
C SER A 3 -27.86 4.19 -8.96
N LYS A 4 -27.90 5.45 -8.49
CA LYS A 4 -27.52 6.63 -9.29
C LYS A 4 -26.16 7.20 -8.90
N LEU A 5 -25.79 7.08 -7.62
CA LEU A 5 -24.55 7.63 -7.09
C LEU A 5 -23.33 6.80 -7.52
N VAL A 6 -23.41 5.47 -7.38
CA VAL A 6 -22.31 4.53 -7.70
C VAL A 6 -21.84 4.65 -9.16
N PRO A 7 -22.72 4.66 -10.18
CA PRO A 7 -22.27 4.80 -11.56
C PRO A 7 -21.63 6.17 -11.83
N TYR A 8 -22.10 7.24 -11.19
CA TYR A 8 -21.51 8.56 -11.34
C TYR A 8 -20.10 8.63 -10.74
N MET A 9 -19.90 8.07 -9.54
CA MET A 9 -18.58 7.94 -8.91
C MET A 9 -17.62 7.16 -9.81
N ALA A 10 -18.04 6.00 -10.31
CA ALA A 10 -17.21 5.16 -11.15
C ALA A 10 -16.80 5.88 -12.44
N VAL A 11 -17.74 6.58 -13.11
CA VAL A 11 -17.44 7.34 -14.33
C VAL A 11 -16.44 8.46 -14.06
N LEU A 12 -16.64 9.27 -13.02
CA LEU A 12 -15.69 10.34 -12.69
C LEU A 12 -14.30 9.80 -12.38
N TYR A 13 -14.22 8.70 -11.62
CA TYR A 13 -12.96 8.11 -11.23
C TYR A 13 -12.21 7.52 -12.43
N VAL A 14 -12.89 6.75 -13.27
CA VAL A 14 -12.31 6.13 -14.46
C VAL A 14 -11.92 7.19 -15.49
N THR A 15 -12.75 8.21 -15.72
CA THR A 15 -12.43 9.29 -16.65
C THR A 15 -11.23 10.12 -16.19
N GLY A 16 -11.17 10.49 -14.90
CA GLY A 16 -10.02 11.19 -14.33
C GLY A 16 -8.74 10.36 -14.42
N GLY A 17 -8.79 9.08 -14.06
CA GLY A 17 -7.64 8.17 -14.16
C GLY A 17 -7.16 7.98 -15.60
N LEU A 18 -8.09 7.75 -16.54
CA LEU A 18 -7.76 7.63 -17.96
C LEU A 18 -7.16 8.92 -18.52
N LEU A 19 -7.65 10.09 -18.12
CA LEU A 19 -7.09 11.37 -18.55
C LEU A 19 -5.62 11.47 -18.13
N VAL A 20 -5.29 11.16 -16.87
CA VAL A 20 -3.90 11.16 -16.40
C VAL A 20 -3.04 10.15 -17.16
N LEU A 21 -3.57 8.96 -17.44
CA LEU A 21 -2.86 7.94 -18.21
C LEU A 21 -2.62 8.36 -19.66
N VAL A 22 -3.57 9.05 -20.31
CA VAL A 22 -3.38 9.60 -21.66
C VAL A 22 -2.29 10.67 -21.66
N LEU A 23 -2.26 11.54 -20.64
CA LEU A 23 -1.21 12.55 -20.50
C LEU A 23 0.18 11.94 -20.25
N ASN A 24 0.23 10.75 -19.63
CA ASN A 24 1.48 10.03 -19.33
C ASN A 24 1.66 8.77 -20.18
N PHE A 25 1.02 8.69 -21.35
CA PHE A 25 0.91 7.45 -22.12
C PHE A 25 2.25 6.78 -22.43
N GLY A 26 3.29 7.57 -22.71
CA GLY A 26 4.64 7.07 -22.99
C GLY A 26 5.28 6.29 -21.84
N THR A 27 4.86 6.52 -20.59
CA THR A 27 5.43 5.86 -19.40
C THR A 27 4.73 4.53 -19.08
N ILE A 28 3.55 4.25 -19.64
CA ILE A 28 2.74 3.07 -19.30
C ILE A 28 3.49 1.75 -19.51
N PRO A 29 4.18 1.52 -20.66
CA PRO A 29 4.92 0.27 -20.86
C PRO A 29 6.05 0.08 -19.84
N GLU A 30 6.75 1.16 -19.51
CA GLU A 30 7.82 1.15 -18.49
C GLU A 30 7.27 0.86 -17.10
N MET A 31 6.12 1.45 -16.74
CA MET A 31 5.50 1.22 -15.43
C MET A 31 5.01 -0.22 -15.29
N LEU A 32 4.42 -0.81 -16.33
CA LEU A 32 4.05 -2.23 -16.34
C LEU A 32 5.28 -3.13 -16.19
N GLY A 33 6.36 -2.82 -16.90
CA GLY A 33 7.65 -3.49 -16.73
C GLY A 33 8.14 -3.41 -15.29
N THR A 34 8.11 -2.21 -14.71
CA THR A 34 8.52 -1.94 -13.33
C THR A 34 7.71 -2.75 -12.32
N ILE A 35 6.38 -2.84 -12.48
CA ILE A 35 5.53 -3.65 -11.59
C ILE A 35 6.01 -5.11 -11.57
N VAL A 36 6.22 -5.70 -12.75
CA VAL A 36 6.63 -7.10 -12.87
C VAL A 36 8.05 -7.29 -12.33
N THR A 37 8.99 -6.44 -12.73
CA THR A 37 10.37 -6.55 -12.27
C THR A 37 10.48 -6.33 -10.76
N SER A 38 9.80 -5.33 -10.20
CA SER A 38 9.83 -5.05 -8.76
C SER A 38 9.10 -6.11 -7.94
N ALA A 39 8.11 -6.81 -8.50
CA ALA A 39 7.43 -7.91 -7.83
C ALA A 39 8.32 -9.15 -7.69
N PHE A 40 9.12 -9.50 -8.71
CA PHE A 40 9.96 -10.71 -8.71
C PHE A 40 11.43 -10.46 -8.38
N GLN A 41 11.87 -9.21 -8.51
CA GLN A 41 13.17 -8.72 -8.09
C GLN A 41 12.93 -7.48 -7.21
N PRO A 42 12.43 -7.68 -5.96
CA PRO A 42 12.36 -6.59 -5.00
C PRO A 42 13.74 -5.95 -4.93
N ALA A 43 13.81 -4.61 -4.86
CA ALA A 43 15.06 -3.87 -4.81
C ALA A 43 15.83 -4.21 -3.52
N ALA A 44 16.48 -5.37 -3.51
CA ALA A 44 17.46 -5.82 -2.56
C ALA A 44 18.77 -5.10 -2.91
N GLN A 45 18.75 -3.77 -2.85
CA GLN A 45 19.98 -3.02 -2.81
C GLN A 45 20.67 -3.40 -1.49
N ALA A 46 21.64 -4.31 -1.59
CA ALA A 46 22.59 -4.72 -0.56
C ALA A 46 22.00 -5.46 0.68
N GLY A 47 21.89 -6.78 0.58
CA GLY A 47 22.03 -7.68 1.75
C GLY A 47 20.78 -8.48 2.11
N GLY A 48 20.83 -9.81 1.90
CA GLY A 48 20.12 -10.87 2.66
C GLY A 48 18.58 -10.90 2.75
N PHE A 49 17.89 -9.77 2.61
CA PHE A 49 16.45 -9.60 2.92
C PHE A 49 15.54 -9.69 1.68
N ALA A 50 16.04 -10.17 0.55
CA ALA A 50 15.26 -10.33 -0.68
C ALA A 50 14.02 -11.23 -0.48
N GLY A 51 14.14 -12.29 0.31
CA GLY A 51 12.99 -13.15 0.65
C GLY A 51 11.96 -12.46 1.54
N GLY A 52 12.41 -11.70 2.55
CA GLY A 52 11.52 -10.98 3.47
C GLY A 52 10.73 -9.86 2.78
N THR A 53 11.38 -9.13 1.87
CA THR A 53 10.74 -8.06 1.08
C THR A 53 9.72 -8.62 0.07
N PHE A 54 10.01 -9.75 -0.57
CA PHE A 54 9.04 -10.44 -1.43
C PHE A 54 7.79 -10.89 -0.66
N ILE A 55 7.98 -11.60 0.46
CA ILE A 55 6.86 -12.07 1.30
C ILE A 55 6.06 -10.89 1.87
N PHE A 56 6.73 -9.81 2.27
CA PHE A 56 6.07 -8.60 2.73
C PHE A 56 5.20 -7.96 1.63
N MET A 57 5.76 -7.73 0.43
CA MET A 57 5.03 -7.16 -0.71
C MET A 57 3.83 -8.02 -1.09
N LEU A 58 4.02 -9.34 -1.18
CA LEU A 58 2.95 -10.29 -1.50
C LEU A 58 1.86 -10.23 -0.43
N THR A 59 2.22 -10.30 0.85
CA THR A 59 1.25 -10.26 1.95
C THR A 59 0.47 -8.95 1.95
N TRP A 60 1.12 -7.81 1.70
CA TRP A 60 0.47 -6.51 1.61
C TRP A 60 -0.47 -6.41 0.40
N GLY A 61 -0.03 -6.91 -0.76
CA GLY A 61 -0.84 -6.95 -1.97
C GLY A 61 -2.08 -7.81 -1.81
N VAL A 62 -1.93 -9.03 -1.28
CA VAL A 62 -3.05 -9.94 -0.99
C VAL A 62 -4.00 -9.32 0.04
N LYS A 63 -3.48 -8.78 1.14
CA LYS A 63 -4.32 -8.11 2.16
C LYS A 63 -5.16 -6.99 1.55
N ARG A 64 -4.54 -6.04 0.85
CA ARG A 64 -5.27 -4.93 0.21
C ARG A 64 -6.24 -5.40 -0.86
N GLY A 65 -5.86 -6.39 -1.67
CA GLY A 65 -6.74 -6.97 -2.69
C GLY A 65 -8.00 -7.59 -2.09
N LEU A 66 -7.85 -8.41 -1.03
CA LEU A 66 -8.98 -9.02 -0.33
C LEU A 66 -9.90 -7.99 0.33
N PHE A 67 -9.34 -6.90 0.87
CA PHE A 67 -10.13 -5.80 1.43
C PHE A 67 -10.87 -4.98 0.37
N SER A 68 -10.33 -4.84 -0.84
CA SER A 68 -10.96 -4.07 -1.92
C SER A 68 -12.19 -4.76 -2.48
N ASN A 69 -12.06 -6.06 -2.78
CA ASN A 69 -13.11 -6.84 -3.43
C ASN A 69 -13.94 -7.73 -2.49
N GLU A 70 -13.70 -7.64 -1.18
CA GLU A 70 -14.36 -8.42 -0.14
C GLU A 70 -14.25 -9.95 -0.33
N SER A 71 -13.25 -10.42 -1.09
CA SER A 71 -13.09 -11.83 -1.42
C SER A 71 -12.80 -12.65 -0.17
N GLY A 72 -13.58 -13.71 0.04
CA GLY A 72 -13.44 -14.59 1.20
C GLY A 72 -13.97 -14.00 2.52
N GLN A 73 -14.55 -12.79 2.54
CA GLN A 73 -15.16 -12.20 3.74
C GLN A 73 -16.62 -12.62 3.97
N GLY A 74 -17.30 -13.13 2.94
CA GLY A 74 -18.67 -13.63 3.04
C GLY A 74 -19.76 -12.54 3.09
N SER A 75 -19.40 -11.26 2.93
CA SER A 75 -20.33 -10.13 2.86
C SER A 75 -21.03 -10.01 1.50
N ALA A 76 -20.29 -10.18 0.39
CA ALA A 76 -20.84 -10.07 -0.96
C ALA A 76 -22.06 -10.99 -1.23
N PRO A 77 -22.06 -12.28 -0.79
CA PRO A 77 -23.23 -13.17 -0.95
C PRO A 77 -24.49 -12.66 -0.27
N ILE A 78 -24.40 -11.84 0.78
CA ILE A 78 -25.57 -11.29 1.48
C ILE A 78 -26.36 -10.34 0.56
N ALA A 79 -25.65 -9.50 -0.21
CA ALA A 79 -26.26 -8.60 -1.18
C ALA A 79 -26.85 -9.37 -2.36
N HIS A 80 -26.12 -10.37 -2.88
CA HIS A 80 -26.57 -11.21 -3.99
C HIS A 80 -27.75 -12.13 -3.62
N ALA A 81 -27.87 -12.56 -2.35
CA ALA A 81 -29.01 -13.34 -1.88
C ALA A 81 -30.33 -12.55 -1.90
N ALA A 82 -30.29 -11.21 -1.89
CA ALA A 82 -31.46 -10.35 -2.02
C ALA A 82 -31.84 -10.05 -3.47
N ALA A 83 -31.03 -10.49 -4.45
CA ALA A 83 -31.30 -10.28 -5.86
C ALA A 83 -32.46 -11.18 -6.34
N LYS A 84 -33.31 -10.62 -7.20
CA LYS A 84 -34.37 -11.39 -7.86
C LYS A 84 -33.77 -12.13 -9.05
N THR A 85 -33.33 -13.36 -8.81
CA THR A 85 -32.83 -14.28 -9.83
C THR A 85 -33.62 -15.59 -9.78
N ASP A 86 -33.94 -16.14 -10.96
CA ASP A 86 -34.58 -17.46 -11.08
C ASP A 86 -33.55 -18.60 -10.98
N GLU A 87 -32.27 -18.28 -11.20
CA GLU A 87 -31.16 -19.23 -11.22
C GLU A 87 -29.96 -18.71 -10.41
N PRO A 88 -29.46 -19.48 -9.42
CA PRO A 88 -28.32 -19.05 -8.60
C PRO A 88 -27.02 -18.90 -9.42
N VAL A 89 -26.87 -19.67 -10.50
CA VAL A 89 -25.69 -19.60 -11.36
C VAL A 89 -25.59 -18.25 -12.08
N ARG A 90 -26.72 -17.67 -12.51
CA ARG A 90 -26.75 -16.34 -13.14
C ARG A 90 -26.25 -15.27 -12.18
N GLU A 91 -26.70 -15.31 -10.94
CA GLU A 91 -26.27 -14.35 -9.92
C GLU A 91 -24.81 -14.57 -9.52
N GLY A 92 -24.33 -15.82 -9.55
CA GLY A 92 -22.90 -16.13 -9.35
C GLY A 92 -21.98 -15.46 -10.38
N VAL A 93 -22.40 -15.42 -11.66
CA VAL A 93 -21.63 -14.71 -12.71
C VAL A 93 -21.64 -13.19 -12.46
N VAL A 94 -22.78 -12.63 -12.08
CA VAL A 94 -22.89 -11.20 -11.73
C VAL A 94 -22.03 -10.86 -10.50
N ALA A 95 -22.00 -11.73 -9.50
CA ALA A 95 -21.18 -11.54 -8.30
C ALA A 95 -19.68 -11.49 -8.61
N MET A 96 -19.20 -12.32 -9.54
CA MET A 96 -17.79 -12.31 -9.97
C MET A 96 -17.40 -11.04 -10.75
N MET A 97 -18.36 -10.32 -11.34
CA MET A 97 -18.07 -9.07 -12.05
C MET A 97 -17.60 -7.96 -11.11
N GLY A 98 -18.03 -7.97 -9.84
CA GLY A 98 -17.60 -6.99 -8.84
C GLY A 98 -16.08 -6.97 -8.66
N PRO A 99 -15.46 -8.09 -8.23
CA PRO A 99 -14.00 -8.20 -8.10
C PRO A 99 -13.23 -7.92 -9.41
N LEU A 100 -13.77 -8.33 -10.56
CA LEU A 100 -13.17 -8.04 -11.86
C LEU A 100 -13.07 -6.53 -12.11
N ILE A 101 -14.17 -5.80 -11.94
CA ILE A 101 -14.21 -4.37 -12.20
C ILE A 101 -13.39 -3.61 -11.14
N ASP A 102 -13.55 -3.95 -9.86
CA ASP A 102 -12.91 -3.26 -8.76
C ASP A 102 -11.39 -3.48 -8.72
N THR A 103 -10.93 -4.73 -8.77
CA THR A 103 -9.51 -5.05 -8.57
C THR A 103 -8.72 -5.05 -9.88
N LEU A 104 -9.24 -5.62 -10.97
CA LEU A 104 -8.46 -5.73 -12.21
C LEU A 104 -8.54 -4.46 -13.05
N ILE A 105 -9.66 -3.74 -13.04
CA ILE A 105 -9.82 -2.53 -13.85
C ILE A 105 -9.52 -1.29 -13.01
N ILE A 106 -10.32 -1.01 -11.97
CA ILE A 106 -10.24 0.26 -11.22
C ILE A 106 -8.92 0.35 -10.44
N CYS A 107 -8.58 -0.65 -9.62
CA CYS A 107 -7.34 -0.63 -8.86
C CYS A 107 -6.09 -0.60 -9.75
N THR A 108 -6.10 -1.27 -10.91
CA THR A 108 -4.99 -1.20 -11.88
C THR A 108 -4.83 0.20 -12.45
N ILE A 109 -5.93 0.88 -12.83
CA ILE A 109 -5.88 2.27 -13.28
C ILE A 109 -5.27 3.15 -12.18
N THR A 110 -5.72 3.01 -10.93
CA THR A 110 -5.18 3.77 -9.79
C THR A 110 -3.68 3.51 -9.61
N GLY A 111 -3.24 2.25 -9.66
CA GLY A 111 -1.84 1.89 -9.55
C GLY A 111 -0.98 2.52 -10.65
N LEU A 112 -1.44 2.45 -11.91
CA LEU A 112 -0.74 3.06 -13.03
C LEU A 112 -0.71 4.59 -12.96
N VAL A 113 -1.77 5.23 -12.47
CA VAL A 113 -1.79 6.69 -12.22
C VAL A 113 -0.75 7.09 -11.19
N ILE A 114 -0.67 6.37 -10.06
CA ILE A 114 0.34 6.63 -9.01
C ILE A 114 1.75 6.45 -9.57
N LEU A 115 1.99 5.38 -10.33
CA LEU A 115 3.31 5.08 -10.88
C LEU A 115 3.74 6.09 -11.95
N SER A 116 2.84 6.41 -12.89
CA SER A 116 3.11 7.33 -14.00
C SER A 116 3.32 8.78 -13.56
N THR A 117 2.67 9.22 -12.49
CA THR A 117 2.87 10.57 -11.93
C THR A 117 4.16 10.71 -11.11
N GLY A 118 4.80 9.60 -10.74
CA GLY A 118 6.06 9.63 -9.97
C GLY A 118 5.91 10.07 -8.51
N VAL A 119 4.70 10.39 -8.04
CA VAL A 119 4.42 10.81 -6.65
C VAL A 119 4.89 9.78 -5.62
N TRP A 120 4.97 8.51 -6.00
CA TRP A 120 5.50 7.44 -5.14
C TRP A 120 6.99 7.59 -4.82
N LYS A 121 7.73 8.45 -5.54
CA LYS A 121 9.14 8.77 -5.30
C LYS A 121 9.33 9.97 -4.39
N GLU A 122 8.28 10.76 -4.14
CA GLU A 122 8.37 11.91 -3.23
C GLU A 122 8.63 11.39 -1.81
N ARG A 123 9.78 11.76 -1.23
CA ARG A 123 10.15 11.36 0.13
C ARG A 123 9.27 12.10 1.13
N LEU A 124 8.84 11.39 2.18
CA LEU A 124 8.30 11.98 3.41
C LEU A 124 9.27 13.04 3.96
N PRO A 125 8.77 14.04 4.71
CA PRO A 125 9.58 15.18 5.16
C PRO A 125 10.89 14.72 5.81
N ASP A 126 11.99 15.39 5.43
CA ASP A 126 13.35 15.15 5.94
C ASP A 126 13.44 15.29 7.46
N ALA A 127 12.42 15.89 8.08
CA ALA A 127 12.26 16.11 9.50
C ALA A 127 11.09 15.28 10.03
N VAL A 128 11.38 14.15 10.69
CA VAL A 128 10.36 13.36 11.40
C VAL A 128 10.39 13.74 12.88
N PRO A 129 9.35 14.39 13.42
CA PRO A 129 9.29 14.68 14.85
C PRO A 129 9.04 13.39 15.63
N VAL A 130 9.90 13.12 16.62
CA VAL A 130 9.83 11.96 17.51
C VAL A 130 9.68 12.46 18.94
N ASN A 131 8.65 11.95 19.62
CA ASN A 131 8.34 12.24 21.01
C ASN A 131 7.90 10.97 21.75
N ALA A 132 7.69 11.08 23.07
CA ALA A 132 7.27 9.95 23.91
C ALA A 132 5.91 9.32 23.53
N GLN A 133 5.11 9.97 22.68
CA GLN A 133 3.81 9.49 22.20
C GLN A 133 3.89 8.88 20.80
N SER A 134 5.06 8.89 20.17
CA SER A 134 5.27 8.36 18.83
C SER A 134 5.25 6.84 18.85
N ALA A 135 4.68 6.22 17.81
CA ALA A 135 4.68 4.76 17.65
C ALA A 135 6.10 4.16 17.41
N LEU A 136 7.10 5.04 17.27
CA LEU A 136 8.51 4.76 17.13
C LEU A 136 9.25 5.20 18.39
N THR A 137 10.10 4.33 18.94
CA THR A 137 11.17 4.73 19.86
C THR A 137 12.47 4.79 19.08
N VAL A 138 13.16 5.92 19.19
CA VAL A 138 14.42 6.19 18.51
C VAL A 138 15.53 6.28 19.57
N VAL A 139 16.62 5.57 19.34
CA VAL A 139 17.79 5.55 20.22
C VAL A 139 18.94 6.27 19.53
N ASP A 140 19.58 7.18 20.26
CA ASP A 140 20.79 7.87 19.81
C ASP A 140 21.91 6.86 19.46
N ALA A 141 22.82 7.24 18.57
CA ALA A 141 23.93 6.41 18.09
C ALA A 141 24.87 5.89 19.21
N ALA A 142 24.87 6.52 20.39
CA ALA A 142 25.64 6.10 21.56
C ALA A 142 24.88 5.15 22.52
N GLY A 143 23.59 4.89 22.28
CA GLY A 143 22.77 4.06 23.16
C GLY A 143 22.87 2.57 22.86
N GLU A 144 23.10 1.76 23.89
CA GLU A 144 23.08 0.29 23.79
C GLU A 144 21.73 -0.28 24.26
N VAL A 145 21.26 -1.33 23.59
CA VAL A 145 20.04 -2.06 23.98
C VAL A 145 20.42 -3.14 24.99
N GLY A 146 19.98 -2.99 26.23
CA GLY A 146 20.21 -3.96 27.30
C GLY A 146 19.45 -5.28 27.11
N VAL A 147 19.77 -6.27 27.94
CA VAL A 147 19.06 -7.56 27.96
C VAL A 147 17.57 -7.31 28.28
N ASN A 148 16.67 -7.93 27.52
CA ASN A 148 15.21 -7.71 27.50
C ASN A 148 14.73 -6.42 26.80
N GLY A 149 15.58 -5.73 26.04
CA GLY A 149 15.18 -4.56 25.24
C GLY A 149 15.01 -3.27 26.06
N ALA A 150 15.56 -3.23 27.28
CA ALA A 150 15.60 -2.04 28.10
C ALA A 150 16.62 -1.04 27.55
N ILE A 151 16.20 0.23 27.44
CA ILE A 151 17.02 1.36 26.97
C ILE A 151 17.00 2.39 28.10
N ALA A 152 18.17 2.91 28.48
CA ALA A 152 18.24 3.96 29.49
C ALA A 152 17.64 5.27 28.95
N ASP A 153 16.85 5.97 29.76
CA ASP A 153 16.12 7.18 29.36
C ASP A 153 17.02 8.27 28.77
N ALA A 154 18.28 8.32 29.18
CA ALA A 154 19.29 9.26 28.68
C ALA A 154 19.64 9.07 27.18
N HIS A 155 19.32 7.91 26.61
CA HIS A 155 19.59 7.59 25.20
C HIS A 155 18.31 7.57 24.33
N LEU A 156 17.16 7.90 24.92
CA LEU A 156 15.91 8.06 24.18
C LEU A 156 15.94 9.38 23.42
N PHE A 157 15.96 9.30 22.09
CA PHE A 157 15.98 10.47 21.24
C PHE A 157 14.62 11.17 21.25
N THR A 158 14.61 12.44 21.69
CA THR A 158 13.43 13.32 21.63
C THR A 158 13.80 14.55 20.82
N GLY A 159 13.12 14.76 19.68
CA GLY A 159 13.48 15.82 18.75
C GLY A 159 13.07 15.51 17.32
N THR A 160 13.73 16.16 16.36
CA THR A 160 13.48 15.91 14.93
C THR A 160 14.57 15.03 14.38
N VAL A 161 14.21 13.84 13.90
CA VAL A 161 15.15 12.96 13.21
C VAL A 161 15.32 13.48 11.78
N GLN A 162 16.56 13.78 11.41
CA GLN A 162 16.92 14.16 10.06
C GLN A 162 17.09 12.90 9.20
N VAL A 163 16.25 12.76 8.18
CA VAL A 163 16.30 11.69 7.19
C VAL A 163 16.94 12.24 5.93
N ARG A 164 18.15 11.77 5.61
CA ARG A 164 18.83 12.10 4.36
C ARG A 164 18.88 10.87 3.51
N ASP A 165 18.30 10.97 2.32
CA ASP A 165 18.25 9.87 1.37
C ASP A 165 17.66 8.55 1.91
N GLY A 166 16.75 8.63 2.89
CA GLY A 166 16.07 7.46 3.46
C GLY A 166 16.92 6.74 4.51
N LYS A 167 18.05 7.33 4.90
CA LYS A 167 18.85 6.94 6.05
C LYS A 167 18.74 8.03 7.11
N THR A 168 18.59 7.61 8.36
CA THR A 168 18.65 8.52 9.51
C THR A 168 20.10 8.91 9.74
N ALA A 169 20.40 10.21 9.78
CA ALA A 169 21.78 10.69 9.93
C ALA A 169 22.32 10.53 11.36
N ASP A 170 21.44 10.61 12.36
CA ASP A 170 21.80 10.80 13.78
C ASP A 170 21.20 9.74 14.71
N VAL A 171 20.83 8.57 14.18
CA VAL A 171 20.09 7.54 14.93
C VAL A 171 20.77 6.18 14.79
N GLY A 172 21.02 5.52 15.92
CA GLY A 172 21.60 4.18 15.97
C GLY A 172 20.57 3.06 15.81
N PHE A 173 19.39 3.21 16.43
CA PHE A 173 18.36 2.17 16.45
C PHE A 173 16.94 2.75 16.48
N VAL A 174 16.02 2.08 15.78
CA VAL A 174 14.60 2.45 15.72
C VAL A 174 13.75 1.24 16.06
N ARG A 175 12.99 1.31 17.15
CA ARG A 175 12.00 0.29 17.53
C ARG A 175 10.61 0.77 17.16
N HIS A 176 9.91 0.02 16.32
CA HIS A 176 8.49 0.22 16.07
C HIS A 176 7.69 -0.59 17.10
N HIS A 177 6.75 0.04 17.81
CA HIS A 177 5.94 -0.65 18.84
C HIS A 177 4.79 -1.49 18.28
N ALA A 178 4.48 -1.35 16.99
CA ALA A 178 3.37 -2.05 16.35
C ALA A 178 3.77 -3.30 15.54
N LEU A 179 4.96 -3.87 15.79
CA LEU A 179 5.40 -5.16 15.26
C LEU A 179 5.91 -6.06 16.38
#